data_AF-A0A9D4ZZ40-F1
#
_entry.id   AF-A0A9D4ZZ40-F1
#
_cell.length_a   1.000
_cell.length_b   1.000
_cell.length_c   1.000
_cell.angle_alpha   90.00
_cell.angle_beta   90.00
_cell.angle_gamma   90.00
#
_symmetry.space_group_name_H-M   'P 1'
#
loop_
_entity.id
_entity.type
_entity.pdbx_description
1 polymer ?
#
loop_
_entity_poly.entity_id
_entity_poly.type
_entity_poly.pdbx_seq_one_letter_code
_entity_poly.pdbx_strand_id
1 'polypeptide(L)'
;MRWQKVEVKIQENVRFPKFHETANSSSIELYDNYVTSLLTSQTPQDKPLWEIHLINYPTTNAASTMIFKLHHALGDGYSLMGALLSCLQRADDPSLPLTFPSRVRLDPKYSKKSLFKKLCFGVSSFFSSVSDFGSSIIKTRISEDEKTPIRSGYQGNEYQPVALSNILLSLDQIRQVKSKLGVTINDVVCGVIFYGLRLYMKEMNEKTKRANSTAIVMLNTRNIKGYQSLKEMQKPESKGLWGNKISFLQIPIPKPNKSGISNPLEFVMEARDVIKRKKRSFSVYLIGLIMDLEMKLRGSEVCRVLIFNNLTKL
;
A
#
# COMPACT_ATOMS: atom_id res chain seq x y z
N MET A 1 -6.72 -18.59 -12.48
CA MET A 1 -8.13 -18.15 -12.34
C MET A 1 -8.67 -17.82 -13.72
N ARG A 2 -9.90 -18.23 -14.03
CA ARG A 2 -10.62 -17.83 -15.26
C ARG A 2 -11.80 -16.97 -14.84
N TRP A 3 -11.94 -15.80 -15.45
CA TRP A 3 -13.10 -14.94 -15.23
C TRP A 3 -14.32 -15.54 -15.93
N GLN A 4 -15.42 -15.65 -15.20
CA GLN A 4 -16.70 -16.09 -15.75
C GLN A 4 -17.75 -15.01 -15.50
N LYS A 5 -18.61 -14.80 -16.50
CA LYS A 5 -19.77 -13.93 -16.34
C LYS A 5 -20.76 -14.64 -15.42
N VAL A 6 -21.17 -13.95 -14.36
CA VAL A 6 -22.15 -14.44 -13.39
C VAL A 6 -23.31 -13.46 -13.32
N GLU A 7 -24.51 -13.99 -13.07
CA GLU A 7 -25.67 -13.17 -12.74
C GLU A 7 -25.54 -12.70 -11.29
N VAL A 8 -25.71 -11.40 -11.05
CA VAL A 8 -25.55 -10.80 -9.73
C VAL A 8 -26.92 -10.49 -9.16
N LYS A 9 -27.22 -11.08 -8.00
CA LYS A 9 -28.37 -10.68 -7.17
C LYS A 9 -27.95 -9.54 -6.26
N ILE A 10 -28.33 -8.31 -6.62
CA ILE A 10 -27.91 -7.08 -5.92
C ILE A 10 -28.22 -7.15 -4.43
N GLN A 11 -29.36 -7.72 -4.05
CA GLN A 11 -29.82 -7.84 -2.67
C GLN A 11 -28.88 -8.69 -1.80
N GLU A 12 -28.08 -9.57 -2.40
CA GLU A 12 -27.12 -10.41 -1.67
C GLU A 12 -25.76 -9.72 -1.46
N ASN A 13 -25.40 -8.77 -2.34
CA ASN A 13 -24.11 -8.08 -2.32
C ASN A 13 -24.20 -6.65 -1.74
N VAL A 14 -25.40 -6.05 -1.69
CA VAL A 14 -25.64 -4.72 -1.10
C VAL A 14 -26.35 -4.88 0.23
N ARG A 15 -25.73 -4.41 1.32
CA ARG A 15 -26.23 -4.56 2.69
C ARG A 15 -26.56 -3.21 3.32
N PHE A 16 -27.66 -3.18 4.05
CA PHE A 16 -28.11 -2.05 4.85
C PHE A 16 -28.12 -2.47 6.32
N PRO A 17 -26.97 -2.43 7.02
CA PRO A 17 -26.93 -2.80 8.43
C PRO A 17 -27.88 -1.94 9.25
N LYS A 18 -28.61 -2.60 10.15
CA LYS A 18 -29.44 -1.94 11.16
C LYS A 18 -28.76 -2.14 12.51
N PHE A 19 -28.41 -1.03 13.14
CA PHE A 19 -27.89 -1.02 14.49
C PHE A 19 -29.07 -0.90 15.46
N HIS A 20 -29.18 -1.87 16.36
CA HIS A 20 -30.14 -1.81 17.46
C HIS A 20 -29.44 -1.07 18.61
N GLU A 21 -29.93 0.12 18.93
CA GLU A 21 -29.44 0.86 20.09
C GLU A 21 -29.78 0.05 21.35
N THR A 22 -28.75 -0.46 22.03
CA THR A 22 -28.89 -0.94 23.40
C THR A 22 -28.62 0.22 24.35
N ALA A 23 -29.21 0.18 25.55
CA ALA A 23 -29.13 1.28 26.52
C ALA A 23 -27.71 1.80 26.85
N ASN A 24 -26.67 1.04 26.51
CA ASN A 24 -25.28 1.32 26.86
C ASN A 24 -24.34 1.54 25.65
N SER A 25 -24.82 1.49 24.40
CA SER A 25 -23.95 1.54 23.21
C SER A 25 -24.14 2.84 22.42
N SER A 26 -23.07 3.59 22.21
CA SER A 26 -23.11 4.78 21.33
C SER A 26 -23.18 4.38 19.85
N SER A 27 -23.73 5.25 18.99
CA SER A 27 -23.78 5.00 17.53
C SER A 27 -22.38 4.81 16.92
N ILE A 28 -21.34 5.40 17.54
CA ILE A 28 -19.94 5.27 17.12
C ILE A 28 -19.41 3.87 17.44
N GLU A 29 -19.66 3.35 18.65
CA GLU A 29 -19.23 1.99 19.02
C GLU A 29 -19.91 0.93 18.14
N LEU A 30 -21.19 1.11 17.80
CA LEU A 30 -21.91 0.21 16.90
C LEU A 30 -21.29 0.23 15.49
N TYR A 31 -20.90 1.41 15.00
CA TYR A 31 -20.17 1.56 13.75
C TYR A 31 -18.79 0.87 13.80
N ASP A 32 -17.99 1.11 14.83
CA ASP A 32 -16.64 0.54 14.96
C ASP A 32 -16.68 -0.98 15.11
N ASN A 33 -17.63 -1.51 15.86
CA ASN A 33 -17.87 -2.96 15.97
C ASN A 33 -18.27 -3.56 14.62
N TYR A 34 -19.12 -2.85 13.86
CA TYR A 34 -19.50 -3.29 12.53
C TYR A 34 -18.31 -3.31 11.58
N VAL A 35 -17.52 -2.24 11.51
CA VAL A 35 -16.30 -2.16 10.69
C VAL A 35 -15.30 -3.26 11.08
N THR A 36 -15.08 -3.47 12.39
CA THR A 36 -14.22 -4.55 12.92
C THR A 36 -14.70 -5.94 12.46
N SER A 37 -16.01 -6.18 12.48
CA SER A 37 -16.60 -7.44 11.97
C SER A 37 -16.41 -7.60 10.46
N LEU A 38 -16.47 -6.51 9.68
CA LEU A 38 -16.24 -6.53 8.24
C LEU A 38 -14.78 -6.83 7.90
N LEU A 39 -13.84 -6.30 8.67
CA LEU A 39 -12.40 -6.50 8.48
C LEU A 39 -11.96 -7.94 8.80
N THR A 40 -12.64 -8.61 9.74
CA THR A 40 -12.31 -9.97 10.16
C THR A 40 -13.07 -11.05 9.40
N SER A 41 -14.21 -10.71 8.79
CA SER A 41 -15.03 -11.67 8.03
C SER A 41 -14.47 -11.99 6.65
N GLN A 42 -14.43 -13.28 6.30
CA GLN A 42 -14.03 -13.73 4.96
C GLN A 42 -15.08 -13.36 3.91
N THR A 43 -14.64 -13.17 2.66
CA THR A 43 -15.56 -12.95 1.53
C THR A 43 -16.13 -14.30 1.10
N PRO A 44 -17.46 -14.45 0.94
CA PRO A 44 -18.06 -15.69 0.46
C PRO A 44 -17.49 -16.10 -0.90
N GLN A 45 -17.13 -17.38 -1.05
CA GLN A 45 -16.52 -17.91 -2.28
C GLN A 45 -17.56 -18.36 -3.32
N ASP A 46 -18.81 -18.50 -2.90
CA ASP A 46 -19.98 -18.87 -3.71
C ASP A 46 -20.66 -17.66 -4.38
N LYS A 47 -20.14 -16.45 -4.15
CA LYS A 47 -20.73 -15.19 -4.61
C LYS A 47 -19.70 -14.31 -5.32
N PRO A 48 -20.13 -13.28 -6.07
CA PRO A 48 -19.21 -12.25 -6.55
C PRO A 48 -18.38 -11.70 -5.38
N LEU A 49 -17.07 -11.57 -5.60
CA LEU A 49 -16.09 -11.28 -4.55
C LEU A 49 -16.06 -9.82 -4.08
N TRP A 50 -17.23 -9.18 -4.02
CA TRP A 50 -17.43 -7.80 -3.59
C TRP A 50 -18.74 -7.64 -2.81
N GLU A 51 -18.74 -6.74 -1.83
CA GLU A 51 -19.92 -6.33 -1.07
C GLU A 51 -19.93 -4.80 -0.92
N ILE A 52 -21.11 -4.20 -0.87
CA ILE A 52 -21.32 -2.77 -0.58
C ILE A 52 -22.18 -2.68 0.68
N HIS A 53 -21.75 -1.89 1.65
CA HIS A 53 -22.47 -1.67 2.90
C HIS A 53 -22.86 -0.21 3.01
N LEU A 54 -24.16 0.05 3.16
CA LEU A 54 -24.74 1.39 3.27
C LEU A 54 -25.22 1.62 4.70
N ILE A 55 -24.42 2.37 5.45
CA ILE A 55 -24.67 2.69 6.86
C ILE A 55 -25.36 4.05 6.92
N ASN A 56 -26.70 4.03 7.00
CA ASN A 56 -27.54 5.23 7.04
C ASN A 56 -27.70 5.75 8.48
N TYR A 57 -26.57 5.89 9.18
CA TYR A 57 -26.49 6.49 10.50
C TYR A 57 -25.57 7.71 10.41
N PRO A 58 -26.09 8.92 10.65
CA PRO A 58 -25.28 10.12 10.53
C PRO A 58 -24.18 10.16 11.59
N THR A 59 -23.01 10.61 11.17
CA THR A 59 -21.87 10.92 12.04
C THR A 59 -21.67 12.43 12.06
N THR A 60 -20.76 12.93 12.89
CA THR A 60 -20.36 14.34 12.89
C THR A 60 -19.83 14.82 11.53
N ASN A 61 -19.34 13.91 10.68
CA ASN A 61 -18.68 14.24 9.42
C ASN A 61 -19.48 13.87 8.16
N ALA A 62 -20.50 13.01 8.27
CA ALA A 62 -21.22 12.50 7.11
C ALA A 62 -22.64 12.05 7.45
N ALA A 63 -23.60 12.29 6.56
CA ALA A 63 -25.00 11.88 6.71
C ALA A 63 -25.21 10.36 6.56
N SER A 64 -24.34 9.69 5.80
CA SER A 64 -24.33 8.23 5.59
C SER A 64 -22.93 7.80 5.19
N THR A 65 -22.57 6.56 5.49
CA THR A 65 -21.27 5.95 5.17
C THR A 65 -21.46 4.78 4.22
N MET A 66 -20.69 4.76 3.14
CA MET A 66 -20.64 3.64 2.19
C MET A 66 -19.30 2.91 2.31
N ILE A 67 -19.32 1.61 2.55
CA ILE A 67 -18.13 0.75 2.62
C ILE A 67 -18.14 -0.20 1.43
N PHE A 68 -17.04 -0.20 0.66
CA PHE A 68 -16.78 -1.17 -0.39
C PHE A 68 -15.84 -2.25 0.14
N LYS A 69 -16.35 -3.48 0.28
CA LYS A 69 -15.55 -4.65 0.64
C LYS A 69 -15.21 -5.40 -0.65
N LEU A 70 -13.94 -5.38 -1.05
CA LEU A 70 -13.48 -5.92 -2.34
C LEU A 70 -12.38 -6.95 -2.11
N HIS A 71 -12.54 -8.16 -2.63
CA HIS A 71 -11.49 -9.16 -2.56
C HIS A 71 -10.31 -8.78 -3.46
N HIS A 72 -9.07 -8.93 -2.96
CA HIS A 72 -7.86 -8.49 -3.69
C HIS A 72 -7.62 -9.26 -5.01
N ALA A 73 -8.29 -10.40 -5.22
CA ALA A 73 -8.29 -11.10 -6.52
C ALA A 73 -8.91 -10.25 -7.65
N LEU A 74 -9.78 -9.28 -7.32
CA LEU A 74 -10.40 -8.39 -8.30
C LEU A 74 -9.40 -7.46 -8.97
N GLY A 75 -8.44 -6.94 -8.20
CA GLY A 75 -7.41 -6.06 -8.71
C GLY A 75 -6.69 -5.32 -7.59
N ASP A 76 -5.67 -4.57 -7.98
CA ASP A 76 -4.93 -3.72 -7.07
C ASP A 76 -5.56 -2.33 -6.94
N GLY A 77 -5.01 -1.49 -6.06
CA GLY A 77 -5.54 -0.15 -5.83
C GLY A 77 -5.68 0.71 -7.09
N TYR A 78 -4.82 0.53 -8.11
CA TYR A 78 -4.98 1.24 -9.38
C TYR A 78 -6.17 0.72 -10.19
N SER A 79 -6.31 -0.59 -10.31
CA SER A 79 -7.42 -1.22 -11.04
C SER A 79 -8.76 -0.92 -10.37
N LEU A 80 -8.84 -1.07 -9.04
CA LEU A 80 -10.07 -0.82 -8.27
C LEU A 80 -10.49 0.66 -8.34
N MET A 81 -9.55 1.59 -8.20
CA MET A 81 -9.84 3.01 -8.44
C MET A 81 -10.26 3.27 -9.89
N GLY A 82 -9.63 2.59 -10.85
CA GLY A 82 -10.02 2.61 -12.26
C GLY A 82 -11.49 2.22 -12.47
N ALA A 83 -11.92 1.13 -11.85
CA ALA A 83 -13.31 0.66 -11.89
C ALA A 83 -14.27 1.63 -11.19
N LEU A 84 -13.95 2.07 -9.97
CA LEU A 84 -14.78 3.02 -9.23
C LEU A 84 -15.01 4.29 -10.04
N LEU A 85 -13.93 4.90 -10.53
CA LEU A 85 -14.01 6.12 -11.34
C LEU A 85 -14.75 5.89 -12.66
N SER A 86 -14.67 4.70 -13.25
CA SER A 86 -15.44 4.38 -14.48
C SER A 86 -16.96 4.37 -14.25
N CYS A 87 -17.41 4.25 -13.00
CA CYS A 87 -18.82 4.32 -12.61
C CYS A 87 -19.27 5.75 -12.25
N LEU A 88 -18.34 6.71 -12.18
CA LEU A 88 -18.64 8.09 -11.83
C LEU A 88 -18.80 8.96 -13.07
N GLN A 89 -19.61 10.00 -12.93
CA GLN A 89 -19.80 11.04 -13.94
C GLN A 89 -19.40 12.39 -13.34
N ARG A 90 -19.11 13.35 -14.21
CA ARG A 90 -18.86 14.73 -13.82
C ARG A 90 -20.11 15.34 -13.23
N ALA A 91 -19.95 16.07 -12.13
CA ALA A 91 -21.05 16.76 -11.46
C ALA A 91 -21.55 17.98 -12.25
N ASP A 92 -20.67 18.61 -13.03
CA ASP A 92 -20.98 19.78 -13.84
C ASP A 92 -21.55 19.44 -15.22
N ASP A 93 -21.02 18.39 -15.87
CA ASP A 93 -21.56 17.89 -17.15
C ASP A 93 -21.37 16.36 -17.28
N PRO A 94 -22.42 15.56 -17.03
CA PRO A 94 -22.38 14.10 -17.11
C PRO A 94 -22.03 13.53 -18.49
N SER A 95 -22.18 14.31 -19.56
CA SER A 95 -21.86 13.88 -20.93
C SER A 95 -20.34 13.88 -21.21
N LEU A 96 -19.58 14.62 -20.40
CA LEU A 96 -18.13 14.74 -20.56
C LEU A 96 -17.39 13.65 -19.77
N PRO A 97 -16.27 13.14 -20.31
CA PRO A 97 -15.45 12.18 -19.59
C PRO A 97 -14.83 12.81 -18.34
N LEU A 98 -14.56 11.97 -17.34
CA LEU A 98 -13.80 12.40 -16.16
C LEU A 98 -12.40 12.88 -16.56
N THR A 99 -12.04 14.08 -16.11
CA THR A 99 -10.73 14.69 -16.35
C THR A 99 -9.93 14.75 -15.06
N PHE A 100 -8.67 14.30 -15.12
CA PHE A 100 -7.72 14.42 -14.02
C PHE A 100 -6.55 15.31 -14.42
N PRO A 101 -5.94 16.05 -13.47
CA PRO A 101 -4.76 16.85 -13.75
C PRO A 101 -3.64 15.94 -14.27
N SER A 102 -3.18 16.20 -15.49
CA SER A 102 -2.08 15.45 -16.09
C SER A 102 -0.76 15.86 -15.44
N ARG A 103 0.11 14.87 -15.16
CA ARG A 103 1.49 15.18 -14.77
C ARG A 103 2.26 15.60 -16.02
N VAL A 104 2.42 16.90 -16.23
CA VAL A 104 3.42 17.42 -17.17
C VAL A 104 4.80 16.99 -16.66
N ARG A 105 5.47 16.05 -17.34
CA ARG A 105 6.92 15.92 -17.18
C ARG A 105 7.54 17.04 -17.99
N LEU A 106 8.35 17.86 -17.34
CA LEU A 106 9.45 18.52 -18.04
C LEU A 106 10.31 17.41 -18.60
N ASP A 107 10.38 17.29 -19.92
CA ASP A 107 11.33 16.39 -20.56
C ASP A 107 12.73 16.72 -20.04
N PRO A 108 13.51 15.73 -19.58
CA PRO A 108 14.87 16.00 -19.19
C PRO A 108 15.63 16.48 -20.43
N LYS A 109 16.01 17.78 -20.45
CA LYS A 109 16.96 18.31 -21.42
C LYS A 109 18.17 17.36 -21.42
N TYR A 110 18.40 16.69 -22.55
CA TYR A 110 19.52 15.79 -22.75
C TYR A 110 20.84 16.54 -22.55
N SER A 111 21.37 16.49 -21.33
CA SER A 111 22.71 16.98 -21.01
C SER A 111 23.73 15.94 -21.49
N LYS A 112 24.48 16.26 -22.55
CA LYS A 112 25.70 15.54 -22.97
C LYS A 112 26.75 15.62 -21.85
N LYS A 113 26.70 14.72 -20.87
CA LYS A 113 27.81 14.48 -19.92
C LYS A 113 28.31 13.04 -20.02
N SER A 114 29.57 12.95 -20.45
CA SER A 114 30.58 11.86 -20.47
C SER A 114 30.11 10.41 -20.29
N LEU A 115 30.31 9.61 -21.35
CA LEU A 115 30.07 8.16 -21.45
C LEU A 115 30.79 7.33 -20.36
N PHE A 116 31.96 7.77 -19.89
CA PHE A 116 32.74 7.03 -18.89
C PHE A 116 32.08 7.04 -17.50
N LYS A 117 31.48 8.17 -17.12
CA LYS A 117 30.66 8.24 -15.89
C LYS A 117 29.42 7.37 -15.97
N LYS A 118 28.85 7.13 -17.16
CA LYS A 118 27.69 6.24 -17.34
C LYS A 118 28.05 4.76 -17.18
N LEU A 119 29.24 4.34 -17.62
CA LEU A 119 29.69 2.95 -17.49
C LEU A 119 30.00 2.59 -16.04
N CYS A 120 30.76 3.44 -15.32
CA CYS A 120 31.03 3.24 -13.89
C CYS A 120 29.77 3.35 -13.02
N PHE A 121 28.84 4.28 -13.34
CA PHE A 121 27.52 4.30 -12.70
C PHE A 121 26.70 3.06 -13.03
N GLY A 122 26.76 2.56 -14.26
CA GLY A 122 26.01 1.38 -14.70
C GLY A 122 26.42 0.12 -13.93
N VAL A 123 27.73 -0.11 -13.79
CA VAL A 123 28.28 -1.27 -13.07
C VAL A 123 28.05 -1.14 -11.56
N SER A 124 28.36 0.01 -10.96
CA SER A 124 28.08 0.27 -9.54
C SER A 124 26.58 0.14 -9.21
N SER A 125 25.71 0.70 -10.05
CA SER A 125 24.25 0.62 -9.89
C SER A 125 23.73 -0.80 -10.11
N PHE A 126 24.40 -1.62 -10.93
CA PHE A 126 24.09 -3.03 -11.10
C PHE A 126 24.44 -3.82 -9.85
N PHE A 127 25.68 -3.70 -9.34
CA PHE A 127 26.10 -4.38 -8.11
C PHE A 127 25.31 -3.94 -6.88
N SER A 128 24.97 -2.65 -6.75
CA SER A 128 24.08 -2.19 -5.69
C SER A 128 22.68 -2.78 -5.82
N SER A 129 22.19 -3.00 -7.05
CA SER A 129 20.90 -3.66 -7.28
C SER A 129 20.91 -5.14 -6.93
N VAL A 130 22.00 -5.84 -7.27
CA VAL A 130 22.20 -7.25 -6.91
C VAL A 130 22.33 -7.39 -5.39
N SER A 131 23.06 -6.48 -4.74
CA SER A 131 23.16 -6.43 -3.28
C SER A 131 21.82 -6.09 -2.62
N ASP A 132 21.06 -5.12 -3.14
CA ASP A 132 19.72 -4.78 -2.65
C ASP A 132 18.73 -5.94 -2.84
N PHE A 133 18.85 -6.68 -3.95
CA PHE A 133 18.05 -7.85 -4.21
C PHE A 133 18.44 -9.00 -3.26
N GLY A 134 19.72 -9.35 -3.20
CA GLY A 134 20.25 -10.40 -2.35
C GLY A 134 19.98 -10.14 -0.87
N SER A 135 20.18 -8.91 -0.39
CA SER A 135 19.85 -8.51 0.99
C SER A 135 18.35 -8.63 1.27
N SER A 136 17.48 -8.30 0.30
CA SER A 136 16.04 -8.51 0.45
C SER A 136 15.68 -10.01 0.53
N ILE A 137 16.32 -10.85 -0.28
CA ILE A 137 16.12 -12.32 -0.23
C ILE A 137 16.62 -12.89 1.11
N ILE A 138 17.84 -12.55 1.52
CA ILE A 138 18.43 -12.96 2.81
C ILE A 138 17.51 -12.52 3.95
N LYS A 139 17.03 -11.27 3.91
CA LYS A 139 16.12 -10.76 4.92
C LYS A 139 14.83 -11.58 4.99
N THR A 140 14.17 -11.85 3.86
CA THR A 140 12.95 -12.67 3.88
C THR A 140 13.15 -14.11 4.36
N ARG A 141 14.27 -14.74 3.99
CA ARG A 141 14.44 -16.18 4.21
C ARG A 141 15.13 -16.50 5.53
N ILE A 142 16.10 -15.69 5.94
CA ILE A 142 17.07 -16.03 6.99
C ILE A 142 16.96 -15.11 8.21
N SER A 143 16.68 -13.81 8.01
CA SER A 143 16.72 -12.82 9.10
C SER A 143 15.31 -12.41 9.55
N GLU A 144 14.96 -12.73 10.78
CA GLU A 144 13.74 -12.22 11.39
C GLU A 144 14.01 -10.88 12.08
N ASP A 145 13.07 -9.93 11.95
CA ASP A 145 13.12 -8.70 12.73
C ASP A 145 12.85 -9.00 14.20
N GLU A 146 13.42 -8.17 15.08
CA GLU A 146 13.35 -8.39 16.53
C GLU A 146 11.90 -8.24 17.02
N LYS A 147 11.58 -8.84 18.18
CA LYS A 147 10.28 -8.61 18.83
C LYS A 147 10.23 -7.18 19.34
N THR A 148 9.17 -6.45 19.00
CA THR A 148 9.01 -5.03 19.32
C THR A 148 7.55 -4.72 19.65
N PRO A 149 7.23 -3.56 20.26
CA PRO A 149 5.84 -3.18 20.51
C PRO A 149 4.96 -3.10 19.24
N ILE A 150 5.57 -3.00 18.06
CA ILE A 150 4.89 -2.97 16.76
C ILE A 150 4.89 -4.34 16.05
N ARG A 151 5.57 -5.35 16.64
CA ARG A 151 5.66 -6.72 16.14
C ARG A 151 5.69 -7.71 17.30
N SER A 152 4.54 -8.35 17.54
CA SER A 152 4.35 -9.31 18.63
C SER A 152 5.15 -10.62 18.44
N GLY A 153 5.35 -11.04 17.19
CA GLY A 153 6.09 -12.25 16.83
C GLY A 153 5.39 -13.56 17.24
N TYR A 154 4.09 -13.53 17.55
CA TYR A 154 3.26 -14.70 17.80
C TYR A 154 2.56 -15.16 16.51
N GLN A 155 2.51 -16.47 16.29
CA GLN A 155 1.67 -17.07 15.24
C GLN A 155 0.20 -17.01 15.69
N GLY A 156 -0.73 -16.64 14.79
CA GLY A 156 -2.15 -16.56 15.08
C GLY A 156 -2.69 -15.13 15.33
N ASN A 157 -1.83 -14.11 15.35
CA ASN A 157 -2.25 -12.71 15.44
C ASN A 157 -3.16 -12.28 14.28
N GLU A 158 -3.13 -13.00 13.16
CA GLU A 158 -4.00 -12.78 11.99
C GLU A 158 -5.49 -13.03 12.25
N TYR A 159 -5.84 -13.78 13.30
CA TYR A 159 -7.23 -14.04 13.69
C TYR A 159 -7.72 -13.08 14.78
N GLN A 160 -6.86 -12.19 15.26
CA GLN A 160 -7.27 -11.21 16.27
C GLN A 160 -8.16 -10.13 15.66
N PRO A 161 -9.08 -9.56 16.46
CA PRO A 161 -9.87 -8.41 16.04
C PRO A 161 -8.96 -7.26 15.60
N VAL A 162 -9.32 -6.64 14.46
CA VAL A 162 -8.63 -5.47 13.93
C VAL A 162 -9.46 -4.23 14.21
N ALA A 163 -8.92 -3.30 15.00
CA ALA A 163 -9.51 -1.99 15.19
C ALA A 163 -8.99 -1.01 14.13
N LEU A 164 -9.88 -0.20 13.56
CA LEU A 164 -9.52 0.87 12.65
C LEU A 164 -9.35 2.17 13.44
N SER A 165 -8.24 2.86 13.22
CA SER A 165 -7.99 4.19 13.79
C SER A 165 -7.52 5.13 12.69
N ASN A 166 -7.96 6.39 12.75
CA ASN A 166 -7.67 7.41 11.75
C ASN A 166 -6.96 8.61 12.38
N ILE A 167 -6.01 9.18 11.64
CA ILE A 167 -5.32 10.41 11.98
C ILE A 167 -5.53 11.40 10.83
N LEU A 168 -5.98 12.62 11.14
CA LEU A 168 -6.08 13.69 10.16
C LEU A 168 -4.78 14.50 10.12
N LEU A 169 -4.19 14.61 8.93
CA LEU A 169 -3.00 15.42 8.68
C LEU A 169 -3.29 16.42 7.57
N SER A 170 -2.86 17.67 7.74
CA SER A 170 -3.03 18.70 6.71
C SER A 170 -2.15 18.40 5.49
N LEU A 171 -2.79 18.26 4.33
CA LEU A 171 -2.08 18.07 3.07
C LEU A 171 -1.22 19.29 2.71
N ASP A 172 -1.63 20.50 3.09
CA ASP A 172 -0.87 21.72 2.81
C ASP A 172 0.39 21.79 3.65
N GLN A 173 0.35 21.38 4.91
CA GLN A 173 1.55 21.23 5.74
C GLN A 173 2.51 20.19 5.13
N ILE A 174 1.99 19.04 4.69
CA ILE A 174 2.80 18.01 4.02
C ILE A 174 3.44 18.57 2.73
N ARG A 175 2.69 19.36 1.94
CA ARG A 175 3.20 20.02 0.73
C ARG A 175 4.26 21.07 1.03
N GLN A 176 4.15 21.80 2.14
CA GLN A 176 5.17 22.76 2.57
C GLN A 176 6.47 22.05 2.93
N VAL A 177 6.42 20.98 3.73
CA VAL A 177 7.60 20.17 4.08
C VAL A 177 8.23 19.58 2.83
N LYS A 178 7.41 18.97 1.95
CA LYS A 178 7.85 18.46 0.65
C LYS A 178 8.65 19.50 -0.14
N SER A 179 8.13 20.72 -0.23
CA SER A 179 8.73 21.79 -1.02
C SER A 179 10.03 22.29 -0.40
N LYS A 180 10.06 22.49 0.93
CA LYS A 180 11.27 22.93 1.65
C LYS A 180 12.41 21.90 1.59
N LEU A 181 12.09 20.61 1.61
CA LEU A 181 13.09 19.53 1.57
C LEU A 181 13.43 19.05 0.13
N GLY A 182 12.69 19.47 -0.89
CA GLY A 182 12.87 18.98 -2.26
C GLY A 182 12.61 17.48 -2.41
N VAL A 183 11.59 16.96 -1.72
CA VAL A 183 11.21 15.53 -1.71
C VAL A 183 9.80 15.32 -2.29
N THR A 184 9.25 14.10 -2.21
CA THR A 184 7.87 13.81 -2.62
C THR A 184 6.92 13.74 -1.41
N ILE A 185 5.61 13.82 -1.65
CA ILE A 185 4.58 13.67 -0.59
C ILE A 185 4.75 12.32 0.13
N ASN A 186 4.97 11.24 -0.62
CA ASN A 186 5.14 9.90 -0.05
C ASN A 186 6.39 9.82 0.83
N ASP A 187 7.48 10.52 0.47
CA ASP A 187 8.69 10.55 1.30
C ASP A 187 8.42 11.21 2.67
N VAL A 188 7.66 12.32 2.67
CA VAL A 188 7.25 13.00 3.91
C VAL A 188 6.36 12.09 4.76
N VAL A 189 5.32 11.48 4.16
CA VAL A 189 4.39 10.59 4.88
C VAL A 189 5.13 9.38 5.45
N CYS A 190 6.01 8.73 4.68
CA CYS A 190 6.82 7.62 5.17
C CYS A 190 7.73 8.05 6.32
N GLY A 191 8.38 9.21 6.22
CA GLY A 191 9.22 9.75 7.30
C GLY A 191 8.44 10.01 8.59
N VAL A 192 7.24 10.60 8.49
CA VAL A 192 6.35 10.84 9.64
C VAL A 192 5.94 9.51 10.30
N ILE A 193 5.53 8.51 9.51
CA ILE A 193 5.16 7.19 10.02
C ILE A 193 6.35 6.53 10.72
N PHE A 194 7.52 6.52 10.09
CA PHE A 194 8.72 5.90 10.68
C PHE A 194 9.17 6.60 11.97
N TYR A 195 9.11 7.92 11.99
CA TYR A 195 9.41 8.69 13.19
C TYR A 195 8.42 8.38 14.32
N GLY A 196 7.12 8.38 14.02
CA GLY A 196 6.07 8.02 14.98
C GLY A 196 6.24 6.60 15.53
N LEU A 197 6.55 5.63 14.68
CA LEU A 197 6.85 4.26 15.12
C LEU A 197 8.05 4.21 16.07
N ARG A 198 9.12 4.98 15.81
CA ARG A 198 10.28 5.04 16.72
C ARG A 198 9.95 5.70 18.05
N LEU A 199 9.14 6.76 18.06
CA LEU A 199 8.64 7.37 19.30
C LEU A 199 7.82 6.36 20.10
N TYR A 200 6.88 5.68 19.45
CA TYR A 200 6.05 4.66 20.10
C TYR A 200 6.86 3.50 20.67
N MET A 201 7.81 2.95 19.91
CA MET A 201 8.69 1.88 20.39
C MET A 201 9.53 2.32 21.58
N LYS A 202 10.05 3.56 21.55
CA LYS A 202 10.82 4.13 22.66
C LYS A 202 9.97 4.24 23.92
N GLU A 203 8.76 4.77 23.80
CA GLU A 203 7.83 4.97 24.91
C GLU A 203 7.39 3.63 25.53
N MET A 204 7.00 2.67 24.69
CA MET A 204 6.52 1.36 25.14
C MET A 204 7.64 0.50 25.73
N ASN A 205 8.84 0.56 25.16
CA ASN A 205 10.00 -0.15 25.68
C ASN A 205 11.30 0.48 25.15
N GLU A 206 11.97 1.25 26.00
CA GLU A 206 13.24 1.93 25.70
C GLU A 206 14.32 1.00 25.10
N LYS A 207 14.34 -0.29 25.47
CA LYS A 207 15.30 -1.27 24.92
C LYS A 207 15.07 -1.51 23.43
N THR A 208 13.84 -1.34 22.95
CA THR A 208 13.44 -1.60 21.55
C THR A 208 13.55 -0.37 20.63
N LYS A 209 13.92 0.81 21.15
CA LYS A 209 13.97 2.05 20.35
C LYS A 209 14.88 1.99 19.12
N ARG A 210 15.90 1.12 19.12
CA ARG A 210 16.83 0.88 18.00
C ARG A 210 16.72 -0.53 17.42
N ALA A 211 15.67 -1.27 17.79
CA ALA A 211 15.45 -2.62 17.30
C ALA A 211 15.32 -2.63 15.77
N ASN A 212 15.74 -3.72 15.16
CA ASN A 212 15.58 -3.95 13.74
C ASN A 212 14.09 -4.09 13.42
N SER A 213 13.61 -3.27 12.48
CA SER A 213 12.20 -3.23 12.07
C SER A 213 12.12 -2.83 10.61
N THR A 214 11.18 -3.42 9.87
CA THR A 214 11.08 -3.26 8.42
C THR A 214 9.66 -2.94 8.02
N ALA A 215 9.51 -1.83 7.33
CA ALA A 215 8.26 -1.51 6.68
C ALA A 215 8.20 -2.13 5.29
N ILE A 216 7.00 -2.49 4.86
CA ILE A 216 6.74 -2.94 3.50
C ILE A 216 5.98 -1.83 2.78
N VAL A 217 6.56 -1.34 1.70
CA VAL A 217 5.95 -0.29 0.88
C VAL A 217 5.55 -0.87 -0.46
N MET A 218 4.25 -0.86 -0.72
CA MET A 218 3.67 -1.30 -1.98
C MET A 218 3.93 -0.28 -3.10
N LEU A 219 4.16 -0.78 -4.31
CA LEU A 219 4.41 0.00 -5.51
C LEU A 219 3.58 -0.52 -6.67
N ASN A 220 3.03 0.40 -7.47
CA ASN A 220 2.48 0.06 -8.78
C ASN A 220 3.64 -0.16 -9.78
N THR A 221 3.61 -1.28 -10.50
CA THR A 221 4.65 -1.61 -11.51
C THR A 221 4.29 -1.13 -12.92
N ARG A 222 3.09 -0.58 -13.12
CA ARG A 222 2.64 -0.03 -14.40
C ARG A 222 3.38 1.26 -14.76
N ASN A 223 3.75 1.40 -16.03
CA ASN A 223 4.28 2.63 -16.60
C ASN A 223 3.14 3.47 -17.22
N ILE A 224 2.28 4.01 -16.35
CA ILE A 224 1.09 4.79 -16.71
C ILE A 224 1.33 6.29 -16.53
N LYS A 225 0.71 7.10 -17.40
CA LYS A 225 0.81 8.57 -17.38
C LYS A 225 -0.38 9.25 -16.67
N GLY A 226 -1.42 8.50 -16.35
CA GLY A 226 -2.65 9.02 -15.73
C GLY A 226 -3.68 7.92 -15.52
N TYR A 227 -4.90 8.35 -15.23
CA TYR A 227 -6.08 7.48 -15.19
C TYR A 227 -6.32 6.82 -16.54
N GLN A 228 -6.82 5.58 -16.51
CA GLN A 228 -7.34 4.87 -17.66
C GLN A 228 -8.69 4.28 -17.29
N SER A 229 -9.65 4.29 -18.21
CA SER A 229 -10.96 3.70 -17.98
C SER A 229 -10.90 2.17 -17.97
N LEU A 230 -11.89 1.51 -17.37
CA LEU A 230 -11.99 0.05 -17.36
C LEU A 230 -11.92 -0.55 -18.78
N LYS A 231 -12.61 0.08 -19.74
CA LYS A 231 -12.59 -0.34 -21.16
C LYS A 231 -11.20 -0.25 -21.78
N GLU A 232 -10.41 0.75 -21.41
CA GLU A 232 -9.02 0.88 -21.87
C GLU A 232 -8.09 -0.13 -21.18
N MET A 233 -8.31 -0.43 -19.91
CA MET A 233 -7.51 -1.41 -19.17
C MET A 233 -7.70 -2.85 -19.66
N GLN A 234 -8.78 -3.14 -20.39
CA GLN A 234 -9.05 -4.45 -20.98
C GLN A 234 -8.39 -4.67 -22.34
N LYS A 235 -7.91 -3.59 -22.98
CA LYS A 235 -7.25 -3.67 -24.29
C LYS A 235 -5.83 -4.25 -24.15
N PRO A 236 -5.43 -5.29 -24.92
CA PRO A 236 -4.13 -5.93 -24.81
C PRO A 236 -2.93 -4.98 -24.96
N GLU A 237 -3.07 -3.94 -25.78
CA GLU A 237 -2.06 -2.92 -26.06
C GLU A 237 -1.92 -1.84 -24.95
N SER A 238 -2.80 -1.86 -23.94
CA SER A 238 -2.82 -0.85 -22.89
C SER A 238 -1.65 -1.01 -21.93
N LYS A 239 -0.98 0.10 -21.60
CA LYS A 239 0.11 0.14 -20.60
C LYS A 239 -0.37 -0.02 -19.16
N GLY A 240 -1.68 0.02 -18.91
CA GLY A 240 -2.26 -0.21 -17.60
C GLY A 240 -3.35 -1.25 -17.62
N LEU A 241 -2.97 -2.47 -18.00
CA LEU A 241 -3.85 -3.64 -17.97
C LEU A 241 -4.54 -3.82 -16.61
N TRP A 242 -5.78 -4.30 -16.66
CA TRP A 242 -6.58 -4.68 -15.49
C TRP A 242 -5.90 -5.79 -14.67
N GLY A 243 -6.02 -5.73 -13.35
CA GLY A 243 -5.64 -6.80 -12.42
C GLY A 243 -4.54 -6.39 -11.44
N ASN A 244 -3.89 -7.36 -10.80
CA ASN A 244 -2.82 -7.09 -9.84
C ASN A 244 -1.48 -6.86 -10.56
N LYS A 245 -0.97 -5.63 -10.53
CA LYS A 245 0.38 -5.24 -10.98
C LYS A 245 1.04 -4.39 -9.90
N ILE A 246 1.21 -5.03 -8.75
CA ILE A 246 1.90 -4.47 -7.60
C ILE A 246 3.19 -5.23 -7.34
N SER A 247 4.17 -4.53 -6.79
CA SER A 247 5.36 -5.11 -6.18
C SER A 247 5.57 -4.40 -4.85
N PHE A 248 6.54 -4.84 -4.07
CA PHE A 248 6.80 -4.28 -2.75
C PHE A 248 8.28 -4.01 -2.54
N LEU A 249 8.55 -3.05 -1.67
CA LEU A 249 9.88 -2.75 -1.15
C LEU A 249 9.90 -3.02 0.34
N GLN A 250 10.93 -3.76 0.77
CA GLN A 250 11.28 -3.84 2.18
C GLN A 250 12.16 -2.66 2.53
N ILE A 251 11.73 -1.85 3.48
CA ILE A 251 12.40 -0.62 3.87
C ILE A 251 12.75 -0.74 5.35
N PRO A 252 14.04 -0.84 5.71
CA PRO A 252 14.41 -0.77 7.11
C PRO A 252 13.93 0.58 7.68
N ILE A 253 13.24 0.54 8.81
CA ILE A 253 12.81 1.75 9.50
C ILE A 253 14.07 2.45 10.04
N PRO A 254 14.33 3.71 9.66
CA PRO A 254 15.45 4.51 10.16
C PRO A 254 15.64 4.38 11.67
N LYS A 255 16.88 4.22 12.12
CA LYS A 255 17.20 4.14 13.55
C LYS A 255 17.57 5.53 14.06
N PRO A 256 17.19 5.90 15.30
CA PRO A 256 17.68 7.13 15.87
C PRO A 256 19.20 7.12 16.07
N ASN A 257 19.76 8.32 16.10
CA ASN A 257 21.14 8.57 16.47
C ASN A 257 21.42 8.07 17.89
N LYS A 258 22.71 7.86 18.21
CA LYS A 258 23.12 7.38 19.54
C LYS A 258 22.71 8.36 20.65
N SER A 259 22.66 9.66 20.35
CA SER A 259 22.18 10.73 21.23
C SER A 259 20.65 10.80 21.38
N GLY A 260 19.89 9.96 20.66
CA GLY A 260 18.43 9.93 20.69
C GLY A 260 17.79 10.38 19.39
N ILE A 261 16.47 10.59 19.43
CA ILE A 261 15.74 11.13 18.27
C ILE A 261 15.75 12.66 18.37
N SER A 262 16.67 13.30 17.67
CA SER A 262 16.85 14.76 17.76
C SER A 262 16.10 15.50 16.66
N ASN A 263 16.19 15.05 15.40
CA ASN A 263 15.66 15.76 14.25
C ASN A 263 14.67 14.90 13.45
N PRO A 264 13.35 15.20 13.47
CA PRO A 264 12.35 14.48 12.70
C PRO A 264 12.58 14.50 11.18
N LEU A 265 13.27 15.53 10.66
CA LEU A 265 13.53 15.67 9.22
C LEU A 265 14.53 14.62 8.71
N GLU A 266 15.40 14.10 9.58
CA GLU A 266 16.34 13.03 9.22
C GLU A 266 15.59 11.77 8.77
N PHE A 267 14.46 11.44 9.41
CA PHE A 267 13.62 10.31 9.02
C PHE A 267 13.04 10.45 7.62
N VAL A 268 12.65 11.66 7.23
CA VAL A 268 12.15 11.95 5.87
C VAL A 268 13.27 11.76 4.86
N MET A 269 14.47 12.28 5.15
CA MET A 269 15.61 12.20 4.24
C MET A 269 16.13 10.78 4.09
N GLU A 270 16.28 10.04 5.19
CA GLU A 270 16.70 8.63 5.16
C GLU A 270 15.68 7.75 4.43
N ALA A 271 14.39 7.91 4.74
CA ALA A 271 13.33 7.18 4.04
C ALA A 271 13.39 7.44 2.54
N ARG A 272 13.50 8.70 2.13
CA ARG A 272 13.64 9.11 0.73
C ARG A 272 14.86 8.48 0.07
N ASP A 273 16.02 8.49 0.71
CA ASP A 273 17.25 7.98 0.11
C ASP A 273 17.23 6.45 -0.04
N VAL A 274 16.70 5.72 0.95
CA VAL A 274 16.47 4.28 0.88
C VAL A 274 15.45 3.93 -0.21
N ILE A 275 14.30 4.61 -0.25
CA ILE A 275 13.25 4.40 -1.25
C ILE A 275 13.80 4.67 -2.65
N LYS A 276 14.48 5.80 -2.85
CA LYS A 276 15.01 6.22 -4.15
C LYS A 276 16.05 5.24 -4.67
N ARG A 277 16.93 4.74 -3.79
CA ARG A 277 17.90 3.68 -4.12
C ARG A 277 17.20 2.40 -4.51
N LYS A 278 16.28 1.89 -3.67
CA LYS A 278 15.55 0.64 -3.94
C LYS A 278 14.67 0.72 -5.20
N LYS A 279 14.05 1.86 -5.49
CA LYS A 279 13.29 2.09 -6.73
C LYS A 279 14.17 2.10 -7.99
N ARG A 280 15.43 2.53 -7.88
CA ARG A 280 16.40 2.47 -8.99
C ARG A 280 16.97 1.07 -9.17
N SER A 281 16.87 0.22 -8.16
CA SER A 281 17.33 -1.15 -8.25
C SER A 281 16.43 -2.00 -9.14
N PHE A 282 17.03 -2.97 -9.81
CA PHE A 282 16.27 -4.02 -10.51
C PHE A 282 15.56 -4.99 -9.55
N SER A 283 15.77 -4.88 -8.23
CA SER A 283 15.22 -5.80 -7.24
C SER A 283 13.70 -5.89 -7.31
N VAL A 284 13.00 -4.77 -7.58
CA VAL A 284 11.53 -4.75 -7.73
C VAL A 284 11.07 -5.64 -8.89
N TYR A 285 11.79 -5.59 -10.01
CA TYR A 285 11.50 -6.38 -11.21
C TYR A 285 11.84 -7.85 -10.98
N LEU A 286 13.01 -8.13 -10.39
CA LEU A 286 13.45 -9.49 -10.10
C LEU A 286 12.53 -10.21 -9.10
N ILE A 287 12.07 -9.51 -8.05
CA ILE A 287 11.07 -10.03 -7.10
C ILE A 287 9.77 -10.36 -7.85
N GLY A 288 9.30 -9.46 -8.73
CA GLY A 288 8.11 -9.70 -9.54
C GLY A 288 8.25 -10.93 -10.45
N LEU A 289 9.40 -11.08 -11.12
CA LEU A 289 9.67 -12.22 -12.00
C LEU A 289 9.72 -13.54 -11.23
N ILE A 290 10.34 -13.55 -10.05
CA ILE A 290 10.38 -14.74 -9.18
C ILE A 290 8.99 -15.09 -8.67
N MET A 291 8.21 -14.10 -8.24
CA MET A 291 6.83 -14.32 -7.81
C MET A 291 5.99 -14.92 -8.95
N ASP A 292 6.12 -14.39 -10.16
CA ASP A 292 5.43 -14.93 -11.35
C ASP A 292 5.87 -16.36 -11.67
N LEU A 293 7.17 -16.67 -11.52
CA LEU A 293 7.69 -18.02 -11.74
C LEU A 293 7.18 -19.00 -10.67
N GLU A 294 7.25 -18.63 -9.40
CA GLU A 294 6.71 -19.41 -8.27
C GLU A 294 5.22 -19.68 -8.47
N MET A 295 4.45 -18.68 -8.93
CA MET A 295 3.02 -18.83 -9.22
C MET A 295 2.77 -19.83 -10.36
N LYS A 296 3.59 -19.82 -11.41
CA LYS A 296 3.47 -20.73 -12.55
C LYS A 296 3.90 -22.16 -12.21
N LEU A 297 4.96 -22.32 -11.43
CA LEU A 297 5.55 -23.63 -11.14
C LEU A 297 4.87 -24.34 -9.96
N ARG A 298 4.51 -23.60 -8.90
CA ARG A 298 4.01 -24.17 -7.63
C ARG A 298 2.55 -23.84 -7.35
N GLY A 299 1.93 -23.00 -8.18
CA GLY A 299 0.56 -22.56 -7.99
C GLY A 299 0.42 -21.43 -6.97
N SER A 300 -0.78 -20.84 -6.95
CA SER A 300 -1.09 -19.67 -6.13
C SER A 300 -1.09 -19.96 -4.63
N GLU A 301 -1.45 -21.17 -4.22
CA GLU A 301 -1.56 -21.51 -2.80
C GLU A 301 -0.20 -21.60 -2.12
N VAL A 302 0.78 -22.22 -2.78
CA VAL A 302 2.16 -22.26 -2.28
C VAL A 302 2.75 -20.85 -2.23
N CYS A 303 2.49 -20.01 -3.23
CA CYS A 303 2.91 -18.61 -3.22
C CYS A 303 2.28 -17.83 -2.07
N ARG A 304 0.99 -18.03 -1.79
CA ARG A 304 0.28 -17.39 -0.67
C ARG A 304 0.96 -17.72 0.65
N VAL A 305 1.23 -19.00 0.91
CA VAL A 305 1.92 -19.46 2.13
C VAL A 305 3.33 -18.88 2.22
N LEU A 306 4.08 -18.86 1.10
CA LEU A 306 5.43 -18.32 1.07
C LEU A 306 5.46 -16.81 1.36
N ILE A 307 4.55 -16.05 0.75
CA ILE A 307 4.40 -14.61 1.03
C ILE A 307 4.04 -14.43 2.50
N PHE A 308 3.03 -15.13 3.00
CA PHE A 308 2.58 -15.04 4.38
C PHE A 308 3.72 -15.28 5.38
N ASN A 309 4.45 -16.39 5.21
CA ASN A 309 5.58 -16.74 6.08
C ASN A 309 6.74 -15.73 6.02
N ASN A 310 6.93 -15.08 4.87
CA ASN A 310 7.96 -14.03 4.76
C ASN A 310 7.50 -12.72 5.40
N LEU A 311 6.20 -12.41 5.34
CA LEU A 311 5.63 -11.20 5.96
C LEU A 311 5.65 -11.28 7.49
N THR A 312 5.40 -12.44 8.08
CA THR A 312 5.40 -12.61 9.55
C THR A 312 6.79 -12.50 10.19
N LYS A 313 7.85 -12.59 9.37
CA LYS A 313 9.24 -12.40 9.81
C LYS A 313 9.67 -10.94 9.87
N LEU A 314 8.95 -10.03 9.21
CA LEU A 314 9.23 -8.60 9.14
C LEU A 314 8.55 -7.82 10.26
#